data_AF-A0A3P7P706-F1
#
_entry.id   AF-A0A3P7P706-F1
#
_cell.length_a   1.000
_cell.length_b   1.000
_cell.length_c   1.000
_cell.angle_alpha   90.00
_cell.angle_beta   90.00
_cell.angle_gamma   90.00
#
_symmetry.space_group_name_H-M   'P 1'
#
loop_
_entity.id
_entity.type
_entity.pdbx_description
1 polymer ?
#
loop_
_entity_poly.entity_id
_entity_poly.type
_entity_poly.pdbx_seq_one_letter_code
_entity_poly.pdbx_strand_id
1 'polypeptide(L)' 'MPDRLGFFNQRGLTISAAKSSVSAFTLDPKELNRHPAIIVNAEVLPLVRKPEHLGVRLDPLFTFANHEREVGRK' A
#
# COMPACT_ATOMS: atom_id res chain seq x y z
N MET A 1 -1.31 -11.22 18.73
CA MET A 1 -0.51 -11.16 17.48
C MET A 1 0.95 -11.30 17.88
N PRO A 2 1.72 -12.24 17.32
CA PRO A 2 3.15 -12.35 17.63
C PRO A 2 3.87 -11.09 17.18
N ASP A 3 4.93 -10.72 17.91
CA ASP A 3 5.82 -9.62 17.58
C ASP A 3 6.50 -9.90 16.23
N ARG A 4 5.93 -9.35 15.15
CA ARG A 4 6.44 -9.54 13.79
C ARG A 4 7.80 -8.88 13.59
N LEU A 5 8.06 -7.75 14.24
CA LEU A 5 9.33 -7.04 14.11
C LEU A 5 10.44 -7.79 14.85
N GLY A 6 10.15 -8.24 16.07
CA GLY A 6 11.02 -9.10 16.87
C GLY A 6 11.36 -10.40 16.14
N PHE A 7 10.41 -11.00 15.41
CA PHE A 7 10.67 -12.19 14.59
C PHE A 7 11.74 -11.96 13.51
N PHE A 8 11.71 -10.81 12.82
CA PHE A 8 12.73 -10.48 11.81
C PHE A 8 14.08 -10.14 12.47
N ASN A 9 14.05 -9.32 13.53
CA ASN A 9 15.25 -8.89 14.25
C ASN A 9 16.01 -10.08 14.87
N GLN A 10 15.31 -11.03 15.50
CA GLN A 10 15.92 -12.25 16.04
C GLN A 10 16.64 -13.11 14.99
N ARG A 11 16.29 -12.93 13.72
CA ARG A 11 16.86 -13.68 12.59
C ARG A 11 17.86 -12.86 11.78
N GLY A 12 18.20 -11.65 12.22
CA GLY A 12 19.06 -10.73 11.48
C GLY A 12 18.46 -10.27 10.15
N LEU A 13 17.12 -10.27 10.04
CA LEU A 13 16.39 -9.84 8.85
C LEU A 13 15.88 -8.42 8.99
N THR A 14 15.83 -7.68 7.89
CA THR A 14 15.30 -6.31 7.85
C THR A 14 14.20 -6.18 6.81
N ILE A 15 13.16 -5.40 7.10
CA ILE A 15 12.07 -5.12 6.17
C ILE A 15 12.57 -4.18 5.08
N SER A 16 12.44 -4.60 3.83
CA SER A 16 12.81 -3.77 2.68
C SER A 16 11.66 -2.84 2.30
N ALA A 17 11.93 -1.54 2.28
CA ALA A 17 10.96 -0.53 1.83
C ALA A 17 10.46 -0.81 0.41
N ALA A 18 11.37 -1.13 -0.51
CA ALA A 18 11.07 -1.38 -1.92
C ALA A 18 10.11 -2.56 -2.15
N LYS A 19 10.05 -3.51 -1.19
CA LYS A 19 9.17 -4.69 -1.23
C LYS A 19 7.96 -4.56 -0.31
N SER A 20 7.85 -3.46 0.43
CA SER A 20 6.80 -3.21 1.41
C SER A 20 5.99 -2.02 0.95
N SER A 21 4.74 -2.26 0.56
CA SER A 21 3.88 -1.22 0.03
C SER A 21 2.49 -1.33 0.59
N VAL A 22 1.79 -0.19 0.60
CA VAL A 22 0.37 -0.15 0.92
C VAL A 22 -0.29 0.90 0.04
N SER A 23 -1.53 0.63 -0.35
CA SER A 23 -2.33 1.53 -1.17
C SER A 23 -3.65 1.81 -0.47
N ALA A 24 -3.99 3.10 -0.35
CA ALA A 24 -5.26 3.54 0.20
C ALA A 24 -6.27 3.70 -0.95
N PHE A 25 -7.35 2.95 -0.91
CA PHE A 25 -8.45 3.06 -1.86
C PHE A 25 -9.51 4.00 -1.28
N THR A 26 -9.48 5.25 -1.73
CA THR A 26 -10.28 6.35 -1.14
C THR A 26 -10.51 7.42 -2.19
N LEU A 27 -11.68 8.05 -2.14
CA LEU A 27 -12.00 9.21 -2.97
C LEU A 27 -11.49 10.52 -2.33
N ASP A 28 -11.05 10.50 -1.07
CA ASP A 28 -10.50 11.68 -0.39
C ASP A 28 -9.08 11.98 -0.89
N PRO A 29 -8.86 13.12 -1.58
CA PRO A 29 -7.52 13.50 -2.05
C PRO A 29 -6.51 13.67 -0.91
N LYS A 30 -6.97 14.03 0.30
CA LYS A 30 -6.08 14.23 1.46
C LYS A 30 -5.52 12.89 1.93
N GLU A 31 -6.35 11.87 2.05
CA GLU A 31 -5.93 10.52 2.40
C GLU A 31 -5.07 9.89 1.30
N LEU A 32 -5.44 10.07 0.04
CA LEU A 32 -4.67 9.56 -1.10
C LEU A 32 -3.26 10.14 -1.17
N ASN A 33 -3.10 11.43 -0.87
CA ASN A 33 -1.80 12.10 -0.92
C ASN A 33 -0.94 11.84 0.33
N ARG A 34 -1.55 11.41 1.43
CA ARG A 34 -0.85 11.11 2.69
C ARG A 34 0.10 9.93 2.49
N HIS A 35 1.34 10.08 2.98
CA HIS A 35 2.23 8.91 3.03
C HIS A 35 1.70 7.93 4.09
N PRO A 36 1.51 6.65 3.74
CA PRO A 36 1.05 5.67 4.71
C PRO A 36 2.09 5.49 5.81
N ALA A 37 1.60 5.41 7.04
CA ALA A 37 2.41 5.12 8.22
C ALA A 37 1.78 3.94 8.95
N ILE A 38 2.47 2.79 8.93
CA ILE A 38 2.09 1.62 9.71
C ILE A 38 3.08 1.51 10.86
N ILE A 39 2.57 1.57 12.09
CA ILE A 39 3.39 1.50 13.31
C ILE A 39 3.29 0.09 13.87
N VAL A 40 4.43 -0.56 14.06
CA VAL A 40 4.54 -1.89 14.70
C VAL A 40 5.57 -1.78 15.82
N ASN A 41 5.15 -2.05 17.07
CA ASN A 41 5.99 -1.91 18.28
C ASN A 41 6.72 -0.56 18.38
N ALA A 42 6.00 0.54 18.17
CA ALA A 42 6.54 1.90 18.15
C ALA A 42 7.54 2.23 17.02
N GLU A 43 7.81 1.31 16.09
CA GLU A 43 8.57 1.60 14.87
C GLU A 43 7.65 1.80 13.66
N VAL A 44 7.97 2.81 12.84
CA VAL A 44 7.27 3.06 11.58
C VAL A 44 7.89 2.19 10.50
N LEU A 45 7.06 1.37 9.84
CA LEU A 45 7.53 0.56 8.73
C LEU A 45 7.91 1.43 7.54
N PRO A 46 9.04 1.15 6.87
CA PRO A 46 9.40 1.84 5.64
C PRO A 46 8.54 1.29 4.50
N LEU A 47 7.69 2.13 3.91
CA LEU A 47 6.71 1.73 2.90
C LEU A 47 6.81 2.57 1.63
N VAL A 48 6.50 1.98 0.48
CA VAL A 48 6.31 2.68 -0.79
C VAL A 48 4.85 3.13 -0.94
N ARG A 49 4.64 4.42 -1.22
CA ARG A 49 3.30 5.02 -1.38
C ARG A 49 2.58 4.63 -2.67
N LYS A 50 3.31 4.54 -3.79
CA LYS A 50 2.75 4.24 -5.12
C LYS A 50 3.41 2.98 -5.66
N PRO A 51 3.01 1.79 -5.18
CA PRO A 51 3.58 0.55 -5.67
C PRO A 51 3.25 0.36 -7.14
N GLU A 52 4.24 -0.15 -7.86
CA GLU A 52 4.08 -0.65 -9.22
C GLU A 52 4.43 -2.14 -9.19
N HIS A 53 3.47 -2.98 -9.56
CA HIS A 53 3.66 -4.42 -9.58
C HIS A 53 3.64 -4.88 -11.04
N LEU A 54 4.79 -5.33 -11.54
CA LEU A 54 4.94 -5.83 -12.91
C LEU A 54 4.51 -4.79 -13.98
N GLY A 55 4.80 -3.51 -13.76
CA GLY A 55 4.38 -2.42 -14.66
C GLY A 55 2.92 -1.97 -14.49
N VAL A 56 2.16 -2.61 -13.59
CA VAL A 56 0.77 -2.26 -13.30
C VAL A 56 0.70 -1.41 -12.04
N ARG A 57 -0.06 -0.32 -12.11
CA ARG A 57 -0.40 0.50 -10.95
C ARG A 57 -1.85 0.26 -10.56
N LEU A 58 -2.06 0.09 -9.25
CA LEU A 58 -3.41 0.05 -8.69
C LEU A 58 -4.09 1.40 -8.90
N ASP A 59 -5.41 1.38 -9.06
CA ASP A 59 -6.27 2.55 -9.23
C ASP A 59 -6.97 2.89 -7.91
N PRO A 60 -6.36 3.73 -7.07
CA PRO A 60 -6.85 3.93 -5.71
C PRO A 60 -8.06 4.88 -5.69
N LEU A 61 -8.34 5.54 -6.81
CA LEU A 61 -9.45 6.48 -7.03
C LEU A 61 -10.65 5.83 -7.71
N PHE A 62 -10.60 4.53 -8.03
CA PHE A 62 -11.67 3.84 -8.75
C PHE A 62 -12.04 4.49 -10.09
N THR A 63 -11.07 5.11 -10.76
CA THR A 63 -11.25 5.70 -12.09
C THR A 63 -11.67 4.68 -13.15
N PHE A 64 -11.23 3.43 -13.06
CA PHE A 64 -11.64 2.36 -13.98
C PHE A 64 -13.11 1.95 -13.82
N ALA A 65 -13.71 2.12 -12.64
CA ALA A 65 -15.09 1.71 -12.41
C ALA A 65 -16.10 2.45 -13.30
N ASN A 66 -15.79 3.70 -13.69
CA ASN A 66 -16.62 4.46 -14.63
C ASN A 66 -16.52 3.89 -16.05
N HIS A 67 -15.32 3.49 -16.45
CA HIS A 67 -15.09 2.86 -17.75
C HIS A 67 -15.79 1.50 -17.85
N GLU A 68 -15.70 0.65 -16.82
CA GLU A 68 -16.40 -0.64 -16.78
C GLU A 68 -17.93 -0.48 -16.91
N ARG A 69 -18.50 0.53 -16.23
CA ARG A 69 -19.93 0.85 -16.35
C ARG A 69 -20.34 1.32 -17.73
N GLU A 70 -19.46 2.02 -18.45
CA GLU A 70 -19.70 2.48 -19.81
C GLU A 70 -19.66 1.30 -20.80
N VAL A 71 -18.64 0.44 -20.68
CA VAL A 71 -18.48 -0.73 -21.56
C VAL A 71 -19.57 -1.78 -21.32
N GLY A 72 -19.93 -2.06 -20.06
CA GLY A 72 -20.96 -3.04 -19.72
C GLY A 72 -22.41 -2.63 -20.06
N ARG A 73 -22.63 -1.41 -20.54
CA ARG A 73 -23.93 -0.94 -21.07
C ARG A 73 -24.12 -1.20 -22.56
N LYS A 74 -23.10 -1.68 -23.27
CA LYS A 74 -23.22 -2.23 -24.63
C LYS A 74 -23.68 -3.68 -24.58
#